data_AF-A0A7C5U1G9-F1
#
_entry.id   AF-A0A7C5U1G9-F1
#
_cell.length_a   1.000
_cell.length_b   1.000
_cell.length_c   1.000
_cell.angle_alpha   90.00
_cell.angle_beta   90.00
_cell.angle_gamma   90.00
#
_symmetry.space_group_name_H-M   'P 1'
#
loop_
_entity.id
_entity.type
_entity.pdbx_description
1 polymer ?
#
loop_
_entity_poly.entity_id
_entity_poly.type
_entity_poly.pdbx_seq_one_letter_code
_entity_poly.pdbx_strand_id
1 'polypeptide(L)' 'IKTVEGVEPSSHSDRRRILRKIGREDLRALYSDIMKTLHDDAFYEGVYQPDEVEYAIKKIEETITRLEKETRKER' A
#
# COMPACT_ATOMS: atom_id res chain seq x y z
N ILE A 1 3.30 -13.84 -9.64
CA ILE A 1 3.64 -13.54 -8.23
C ILE A 1 3.16 -14.74 -7.42
N LYS A 2 4.06 -15.53 -6.82
CA LYS A 2 3.62 -16.62 -5.93
C LYS A 2 3.17 -15.98 -4.62
N THR A 3 1.92 -16.21 -4.24
CA THR A 3 1.32 -15.76 -2.99
C THR A 3 2.05 -16.37 -1.80
N VAL A 4 2.46 -15.55 -0.83
CA VAL A 4 3.17 -16.01 0.38
C VAL A 4 2.31 -16.99 1.20
N GLU A 5 0.98 -16.89 1.11
CA GLU A 5 0.02 -17.77 1.79
C GLU A 5 -0.86 -18.60 0.83
N GLY A 6 -0.63 -18.57 -0.49
CA GLY A 6 -1.55 -19.21 -1.45
C GLY A 6 -2.90 -18.50 -1.64
N VAL A 7 -3.23 -17.52 -0.78
CA VAL A 7 -4.50 -16.78 -0.76
C VAL A 7 -4.26 -15.28 -1.00
N GLU A 8 -5.10 -14.66 -1.82
CA GLU A 8 -5.08 -13.21 -2.04
C GLU A 8 -5.72 -12.48 -0.85
N PRO A 9 -5.04 -11.49 -0.24
CA PRO A 9 -5.57 -10.83 0.95
C PRO A 9 -6.82 -10.00 0.61
N SER A 10 -7.91 -10.27 1.31
CA SER A 10 -9.19 -9.58 1.11
C SER A 10 -9.36 -8.38 2.04
N SER A 11 -8.77 -8.38 3.25
CA SER A 11 -8.94 -7.32 4.25
C SER A 11 -7.69 -6.43 4.45
N HIS A 12 -7.87 -5.22 5.01
CA HIS A 12 -6.74 -4.36 5.44
C HIS A 12 -5.81 -5.07 6.41
N SER A 13 -6.38 -5.80 7.36
CA SER A 13 -5.65 -6.58 8.35
C SER A 13 -4.78 -7.65 7.70
N ASP A 14 -5.31 -8.36 6.69
CA ASP A 14 -4.54 -9.38 5.96
C ASP A 14 -3.40 -8.76 5.16
N ARG A 15 -3.65 -7.66 4.44
CA ARG A 15 -2.61 -6.94 3.68
C ARG A 15 -1.46 -6.49 4.60
N ARG A 16 -1.78 -5.89 5.75
CA ARG A 16 -0.78 -5.48 6.74
C ARG A 16 -0.04 -6.68 7.37
N ARG A 17 -0.74 -7.77 7.65
CA ARG A 17 -0.14 -9.00 8.18
C ARG A 17 0.89 -9.58 7.20
N ILE A 18 0.56 -9.64 5.91
CA ILE A 18 1.46 -10.15 4.87
C ILE A 18 2.73 -9.30 4.78
N LEU A 19 2.60 -7.96 4.72
CA LEU A 19 3.75 -7.05 4.66
C LEU A 19 4.70 -7.24 5.85
N ARG A 20 4.15 -7.43 7.05
CA ARG A 20 4.94 -7.77 8.25
C ARG A 20 5.63 -9.13 8.14
N LYS A 21 4.91 -10.17 7.67
CA LYS A 21 5.46 -11.53 7.52
C LYS A 21 6.65 -11.58 6.57
N ILE A 22 6.65 -10.77 5.50
CA ILE A 22 7.77 -10.68 4.55
C ILE A 22 8.85 -9.66 4.95
N GLY A 23 8.77 -9.09 6.16
CA GLY A 23 9.77 -8.14 6.68
C GLY A 23 9.72 -6.75 6.05
N ARG A 24 8.67 -6.40 5.30
CA ARG A 24 8.49 -5.08 4.67
C ARG A 24 7.65 -4.16 5.55
N GLU A 25 8.14 -3.89 6.76
CA GLU A 25 7.50 -2.94 7.69
C GLU A 25 7.45 -1.51 7.12
N ASP A 26 8.41 -1.14 6.26
CA ASP A 26 8.42 0.10 5.49
C ASP A 26 7.16 0.24 4.61
N LEU A 27 6.83 -0.81 3.85
CA LEU A 27 5.63 -0.85 3.03
C LEU A 27 4.37 -0.92 3.88
N ARG A 28 4.42 -1.59 5.04
CA ARG A 28 3.27 -1.68 5.95
C ARG A 28 2.91 -0.31 6.53
N ALA A 29 3.90 0.48 6.94
CA ALA A 29 3.71 1.83 7.43
C ALA A 29 3.10 2.70 6.32
N LEU A 30 3.76 2.74 5.15
CA LEU A 30 3.29 3.49 4.00
C LEU A 30 1.85 3.12 3.59
N TYR A 31 1.55 1.83 3.53
CA TYR A 31 0.19 1.35 3.24
C TYR A 31 -0.81 1.87 4.27
N SER A 32 -0.48 1.84 5.57
CA SER A 32 -1.39 2.32 6.62
C SER A 32 -1.67 3.81 6.48
N ASP A 33 -0.64 4.61 6.17
CA ASP A 33 -0.78 6.06 6.00
C ASP A 33 -1.66 6.39 4.79
N ILE A 34 -1.41 5.74 3.65
CA ILE A 34 -2.21 5.92 2.43
C ILE A 34 -3.66 5.52 2.66
N MET A 35 -3.91 4.39 3.34
CA MET A 35 -5.28 3.93 3.59
C MET A 35 -6.02 4.90 4.50
N LYS A 36 -5.35 5.47 5.51
CA LYS A 36 -5.96 6.49 6.36
C LYS A 36 -6.42 7.69 5.52
N THR A 37 -5.53 8.26 4.71
CA THR A 37 -5.85 9.45 3.91
C THR A 37 -6.91 9.17 2.84
N LEU A 38 -6.74 8.13 2.03
CA LEU A 38 -7.57 7.92 0.85
C LEU A 38 -8.88 7.19 1.14
N HIS A 39 -8.87 6.23 2.06
CA HIS A 39 -10.03 5.39 2.33
C HIS A 39 -10.79 5.88 3.55
N ASP A 40 -10.13 6.06 4.69
CA ASP A 40 -10.84 6.45 5.91
C ASP A 40 -11.29 7.92 5.81
N ASP A 41 -10.34 8.85 5.66
CA ASP A 41 -10.61 10.28 5.69
C ASP A 41 -11.38 10.75 4.43
N ALA A 42 -10.82 10.54 3.23
CA ALA A 42 -11.41 11.08 2.00
C ALA A 42 -12.68 10.34 1.55
N PHE A 43 -12.68 9.00 1.56
CA PHE A 43 -13.78 8.20 1.00
C PHE A 43 -14.90 7.94 2.01
N TYR A 44 -14.59 7.52 3.24
CA TYR A 44 -15.61 7.19 4.25
C TYR A 44 -16.09 8.43 5.01
N GLU A 45 -15.18 9.25 5.53
CA GLU A 45 -15.53 10.41 6.36
C GLU A 45 -15.82 11.68 5.53
N GLY A 46 -15.46 11.69 4.23
CA GLY A 46 -15.67 12.82 3.33
C GLY A 46 -14.75 14.01 3.59
N VAL A 47 -13.67 13.82 4.34
CA VAL A 47 -12.65 14.83 4.63
C VAL A 47 -11.63 14.85 3.49
N TYR A 48 -11.89 15.68 2.48
CA TYR A 48 -11.02 15.81 1.31
C TYR A 48 -10.03 16.97 1.44
N GLN A 49 -8.74 16.64 1.58
CA GLN A 49 -7.63 17.59 1.48
C GLN A 49 -6.89 17.34 0.15
N PRO A 50 -7.05 18.20 -0.87
CA PRO A 50 -6.55 17.94 -2.22
C PRO A 50 -5.05 17.64 -2.27
N ASP A 51 -4.24 18.44 -1.57
CA ASP A 51 -2.78 18.31 -1.58
C ASP A 51 -2.32 16.98 -0.95
N GLU A 52 -3.00 16.53 0.11
CA GLU A 52 -2.69 15.25 0.78
C GLU A 52 -3.09 14.06 -0.10
N VAL A 53 -4.24 14.15 -0.77
CA VAL A 53 -4.70 13.11 -1.69
C VAL A 53 -3.77 13.01 -2.90
N GLU A 54 -3.38 14.13 -3.50
CA GLU A 54 -2.44 14.15 -4.61
C GLU A 54 -1.09 13.56 -4.20
N TYR A 55 -0.58 13.94 -3.02
CA TYR A 55 0.64 13.38 -2.46
C TYR A 55 0.53 11.86 -2.26
N ALA A 56 -0.56 11.37 -1.69
CA ALA A 56 -0.78 9.94 -1.45
C ALA A 56 -0.83 9.15 -2.78
N ILE A 57 -1.52 9.67 -3.80
CA ILE A 57 -1.59 9.04 -5.13
C ILE A 57 -0.20 8.96 -5.76
N LYS A 58 0.54 10.07 -5.78
CA LYS A 58 1.91 10.10 -6.29
C LYS A 58 2.80 9.10 -5.57
N LYS A 59 2.65 8.96 -4.24
CA LYS A 59 3.42 8.02 -3.45
C LYS A 59 3.11 6.56 -3.79
N ILE A 60 1.86 6.25 -4.13
CA ILE A 60 1.45 4.93 -4.65
C ILE A 60 2.19 4.66 -5.98
N GLU A 61 2.12 5.59 -6.93
CA GLU A 61 2.72 5.44 -8.26
C GLU A 61 4.24 5.23 -8.19
N GLU A 62 4.94 6.04 -7.39
CA GLU A 62 6.38 5.90 -7.13
C GLU A 62 6.70 4.53 -6.54
N THR A 63 5.89 4.07 -5.59
CA THR A 63 6.08 2.78 -4.91
C THR A 63 5.87 1.60 -5.84
N ILE A 64 4.81 1.62 -6.65
CA ILE A 64 4.57 0.60 -7.68
C ILE A 64 5.74 0.57 -8.66
N THR A 65 6.14 1.73 -9.19
CA THR A 65 7.27 1.84 -10.12
C THR A 65 8.56 1.26 -9.52
N ARG A 66 8.84 1.55 -8.25
CA ARG A 66 10.01 1.00 -7.54
C ARG A 66 9.91 -0.52 -7.40
N LEU A 67 8.78 -1.05 -6.96
CA LEU A 67 8.56 -2.49 -6.78
C LEU A 67 8.63 -3.25 -8.11
N GLU A 68 8.12 -2.68 -9.20
CA GLU A 68 8.25 -3.25 -10.55
C GLU A 68 9.72 -3.32 -10.99
N LYS A 69 10.50 -2.28 -10.71
CA LYS A 69 11.95 -2.28 -11.00
C LYS A 69 12.70 -3.32 -10.16
N GLU A 70 12.39 -3.44 -8.88
CA GLU A 70 12.97 -4.46 -7.98
C GLU A 70 12.65 -5.87 -8.50
N THR A 71 11.39 -6.15 -8.81
CA THR A 71 10.95 -7.48 -9.27
C THR A 71 11.43 -7.84 -10.69
N ARG A 72 11.69 -6.86 -11.56
CA ARG A 72 12.31 -7.09 -12.88
C ARG A 72 13.81 -7.32 -12.82
N LYS A 73 14.53 -6.73 -11.84
CA LYS A 73 15.98 -6.95 -11.66
C LYS A 73 16.32 -8.33 -11.08
N GLU A 74 15.36 -8.97 -10.42
CA GLU A 74 15.50 -10.32 -9.86
C GLU A 74 15.04 -11.45 -10.82
N ARG A 75 14.70 -11.12 -12.07
CA ARG A 75 14.30 -12.09 -13.11
C ARG A 75 15.38 -12.33 -14.15
#